data_AF-A0A2G8L6B5-F1
#
_entry.id   AF-A0A2G8L6B5-F1
#
_cell.length_a   1.000
_cell.length_b   1.000
_cell.length_c   1.000
_cell.angle_alpha   90.00
_cell.angle_beta   90.00
_cell.angle_gamma   90.00
#
_symmetry.space_group_name_H-M   'P 1'
#
loop_
_entity.id
_entity.type
_entity.pdbx_description
1 polymer ?
#
loop_
_entity_poly.entity_id
_entity_poly.type
_entity_poly.pdbx_seq_one_letter_code
_entity_poly.pdbx_strand_id
1 'polypeptide(L)'
;MRNIGNHRHNCKVLREGKGELIVTYRPSPSGYPAKPSDYGPCPNCYAYLVKREMWKHRCPEKVPQTQRRKVIQSSNLLLPATVSTDMSQHLQRVLSSMKSDSVARCIKSDALIVEVASKECFKLGHNSEQDSYIREKLRELGRLVLQLRETFGDENASLLDFINPEKFQQVLKSVRTMCGFSDSSHTYINPSLALKVGHTLKKVSTVVKGQALERANYTKSVAAKQLSILQNKGLCKQDLHSAWVKLAEATLTRVITFNRRRQGEASKLKLVDYESCSIGAKETALEETLTTFEKTLCKSLSRVEIVGKRGNTVPVILTSDMRTQIDMLVATRDQAGISADNPYVFARTCYGSLSFIRGADCLRKLSETSGADKPETLRSTRLRKHIATVSQILHLDENELEVLAKFMGHDIRTHRAYYRLPDETMQLAKMTKFLLNLEKPGSLTEMKGKSWKDMQVSANEEVVEDPGDADSNDECSDADVEDNAAAQELQEPEAMLEETDDNASKVRSTTSSSNVPQKTTKRKAWSTDERDAIMKHFSGLILRNKLPGKTEIESVMVKEKSLHSRSWRNIKDFCRNCIVSKSRKLH
;
A
#
# COMPACT_ATOMS: atom_id res chain seq x y z
N MET A 1 53.95 -2.31 14.68
CA MET A 1 52.75 -1.61 15.23
C MET A 1 52.41 -0.28 14.55
N ARG A 2 53.37 0.57 14.15
CA ARG A 2 53.10 1.90 13.54
C ARG A 2 52.13 1.87 12.34
N ASN A 3 52.33 0.95 11.39
CA ASN A 3 51.49 0.87 10.18
C ASN A 3 50.03 0.46 10.47
N ILE A 4 49.78 -0.33 11.51
CA ILE A 4 48.43 -0.70 11.93
C ILE A 4 47.69 0.53 12.48
N GLY A 5 48.38 1.37 13.25
CA GLY A 5 47.85 2.66 13.71
C GLY A 5 47.51 3.59 12.54
N ASN A 6 48.44 3.74 11.59
CA ASN A 6 48.21 4.52 10.36
C ASN A 6 47.02 3.97 9.56
N HIS A 7 46.87 2.64 9.47
CA HIS A 7 45.75 2.02 8.80
C HIS A 7 44.41 2.37 9.47
N ARG A 8 44.32 2.32 10.81
CA ARG A 8 43.10 2.74 11.53
C ARG A 8 42.75 4.21 11.27
N HIS A 9 43.75 5.09 11.28
CA HIS A 9 43.57 6.50 10.94
C HIS A 9 43.06 6.68 9.50
N ASN A 10 43.72 6.07 8.51
CA ASN A 10 43.31 6.16 7.11
C ASN A 10 41.90 5.58 6.89
N CYS A 11 41.53 4.50 7.58
CA CYS A 11 40.17 3.96 7.53
C CYS A 11 39.13 4.88 8.17
N LYS A 12 39.52 5.77 9.09
CA LYS A 12 38.65 6.81 9.64
C LYS A 12 38.49 7.95 8.63
N VAL A 13 39.59 8.46 8.09
CA VAL A 13 39.60 9.50 7.04
C VAL A 13 38.79 9.08 5.81
N LEU A 14 38.93 7.83 5.36
CA LEU A 14 38.16 7.28 4.24
C LEU A 14 36.66 7.13 4.53
N ARG A 15 36.27 6.88 5.79
CA ARG A 15 34.86 6.81 6.20
C ARG A 15 34.22 8.19 6.30
N GLU A 16 34.93 9.14 6.88
CA GLU A 16 34.43 10.50 7.14
C GLU A 16 34.55 11.41 5.91
N GLY A 17 35.36 11.03 4.92
CA GLY A 17 35.60 11.81 3.70
C GLY A 17 36.37 13.12 3.96
N LYS A 18 36.91 13.31 5.18
CA LYS A 18 37.62 14.52 5.63
C LYS A 18 38.97 14.12 6.23
N GLY A 19 40.02 14.87 5.90
CA GLY A 19 41.39 14.68 6.40
C GLY A 19 42.38 14.19 5.34
N GLU A 20 43.64 13.99 5.74
CA GLU A 20 44.72 13.53 4.86
C GLU A 20 45.09 12.07 5.10
N LEU A 21 45.37 11.34 4.02
CA LEU A 21 45.89 9.97 4.12
C LEU A 21 47.37 9.97 4.50
N ILE A 22 47.70 9.17 5.51
CA ILE A 22 49.07 8.86 5.92
C ILE A 22 49.59 7.75 5.00
N VAL A 23 50.42 8.12 4.04
CA VAL A 23 50.97 7.21 3.01
C VAL A 23 52.48 7.09 3.13
N THR A 24 53.03 5.99 2.62
CA THR A 24 54.49 5.73 2.72
C THR A 24 55.29 6.70 1.84
N TYR A 25 54.74 7.07 0.69
CA TYR A 25 55.34 8.00 -0.26
C TYR A 25 54.25 8.64 -1.12
N ARG A 26 54.43 9.91 -1.49
CA ARG A 26 53.58 10.64 -2.45
C ARG A 26 54.37 10.81 -3.76
N PRO A 27 53.90 10.27 -4.89
CA PRO A 27 54.54 10.45 -6.18
C PRO A 27 54.69 11.93 -6.55
N SER A 28 55.78 12.28 -7.24
CA SER A 28 56.00 13.64 -7.74
C SER A 28 54.86 14.06 -8.67
N PRO A 29 54.35 15.31 -8.54
CA PRO A 29 53.31 15.86 -9.43
C PRO A 29 53.66 15.80 -10.92
N SER A 30 54.95 15.82 -11.26
CA SER A 30 55.46 15.76 -12.63
C SER A 30 55.35 14.39 -13.30
N GLY A 31 55.20 13.31 -12.54
CA GLY A 31 55.09 11.96 -13.09
C GLY A 31 53.63 11.53 -13.27
N TYR A 32 52.85 11.62 -12.19
CA TYR A 32 51.42 11.30 -12.20
C TYR A 32 50.77 11.78 -10.89
N PRO A 33 49.67 12.54 -10.94
CA PRO A 33 48.94 12.92 -9.74
C PRO A 33 48.15 11.72 -9.21
N ALA A 34 48.62 11.13 -8.09
CA ALA A 34 47.90 10.04 -7.42
C ALA A 34 46.74 10.60 -6.59
N LYS A 35 45.52 10.12 -6.85
CA LYS A 35 44.32 10.49 -6.07
C LYS A 35 44.25 9.65 -4.79
N PRO A 36 43.52 10.09 -3.75
CA PRO A 36 43.31 9.30 -2.53
C PRO A 36 42.79 7.86 -2.79
N SER A 37 41.98 7.66 -3.83
CA SER A 37 41.45 6.36 -4.26
C SER A 37 42.50 5.37 -4.79
N ASP A 38 43.67 5.88 -5.19
CA ASP A 38 44.74 5.11 -5.81
C ASP A 38 45.66 4.47 -4.79
N TYR A 39 45.50 4.82 -3.50
CA TYR A 39 46.24 4.25 -2.38
C TYR A 39 45.52 3.03 -1.79
N GLY A 40 46.30 2.06 -1.32
CA GLY A 40 45.79 0.89 -0.58
C GLY A 40 46.83 0.33 0.39
N PRO A 41 46.40 -0.32 1.49
CA PRO A 41 47.30 -0.93 2.46
C PRO A 41 47.89 -2.23 1.91
N CYS A 42 49.17 -2.50 2.20
CA CYS A 42 49.73 -3.84 2.03
C CYS A 42 49.02 -4.82 2.97
N PRO A 43 48.58 -6.00 2.50
CA PRO A 43 47.88 -6.99 3.34
C PRO A 43 48.67 -7.47 4.57
N ASN A 44 50.01 -7.45 4.48
CA ASN A 44 50.87 -8.01 5.52
C ASN A 44 51.42 -6.91 6.44
N CYS A 45 52.02 -5.86 5.87
CA CYS A 45 52.68 -4.82 6.66
C CYS A 45 51.82 -3.56 6.88
N TYR A 46 50.60 -3.48 6.31
CA TYR A 46 49.67 -2.35 6.39
C TYR A 46 50.20 -1.00 5.90
N ALA A 47 51.34 -0.97 5.21
CA ALA A 47 51.88 0.25 4.60
C ALA A 47 50.98 0.72 3.45
N TYR A 48 50.60 2.00 3.42
CA TYR A 48 49.79 2.57 2.35
C TYR A 48 50.67 2.95 1.16
N LEU A 49 50.38 2.35 0.01
CA LEU A 49 51.16 2.45 -1.23
C LEU A 49 50.22 2.73 -2.39
N VAL A 50 50.75 3.29 -3.48
CA VAL A 50 49.97 3.42 -4.72
C VAL A 50 49.73 2.02 -5.29
N LYS A 51 48.46 1.65 -5.54
CA LYS A 51 48.04 0.31 -5.96
C LYS A 51 48.83 -0.21 -7.18
N ARG A 52 49.12 0.67 -8.14
CA ARG A 52 49.89 0.35 -9.36
C ARG A 52 51.37 0.05 -9.11
N GLU A 53 51.92 0.46 -7.98
CA GLU A 53 53.33 0.28 -7.60
C GLU A 53 53.52 -0.72 -6.46
N MET A 54 52.44 -1.30 -5.93
CA MET A 54 52.49 -2.29 -4.84
C MET A 54 53.37 -3.50 -5.18
N TRP A 55 53.54 -3.83 -6.47
CA TRP A 55 54.43 -4.91 -6.90
C TRP A 55 55.92 -4.60 -6.68
N LYS A 56 56.31 -3.31 -6.63
CA LYS A 56 57.69 -2.87 -6.34
C LYS A 56 58.02 -2.90 -4.85
N HIS A 57 57.01 -3.03 -3.99
CA HIS A 57 57.19 -2.99 -2.54
C HIS A 57 57.85 -4.28 -2.01
N ARG A 58 59.03 -4.13 -1.39
CA ARG A 58 59.64 -5.18 -0.56
C ARG A 58 59.00 -5.17 0.83
N CYS A 59 58.08 -6.09 1.05
CA CYS A 59 57.42 -6.26 2.33
C CYS A 59 58.42 -6.80 3.38
N PRO A 60 58.57 -6.15 4.54
CA PRO A 60 59.42 -6.63 5.63
C PRO A 60 58.95 -7.97 6.22
N GLU A 61 57.63 -8.21 6.19
CA GLU A 61 56.98 -9.46 6.58
C GLU A 61 57.08 -10.47 5.42
N LYS A 62 57.71 -11.64 5.64
CA LYS A 62 57.99 -12.66 4.60
C LYS A 62 56.72 -13.04 3.80
N VAL A 63 56.75 -12.86 2.48
CA VAL A 63 55.64 -13.24 1.58
C VAL A 63 56.07 -14.41 0.69
N PRO A 64 55.28 -15.50 0.59
CA PRO A 64 55.46 -16.51 -0.44
C PRO A 64 55.31 -15.87 -1.85
N GLN A 65 56.22 -16.17 -2.78
CA GLN A 65 56.24 -15.57 -4.13
C GLN A 65 54.92 -15.76 -4.91
N THR A 66 54.14 -16.80 -4.59
CA THR A 66 52.88 -17.17 -5.25
C THR A 66 51.71 -16.21 -5.00
N GLN A 67 51.78 -15.33 -3.99
CA GLN A 67 50.69 -14.38 -3.67
C GLN A 67 50.81 -13.00 -4.35
N ARG A 68 51.91 -12.71 -5.06
CA ARG A 68 52.15 -11.38 -5.66
C ARG A 68 51.12 -10.93 -6.71
N ARG A 69 50.39 -11.87 -7.33
CA ARG A 69 49.35 -11.54 -8.34
C ARG A 69 47.99 -11.12 -7.74
N LYS A 70 47.72 -11.34 -6.44
CA LYS A 70 46.42 -11.01 -5.79
C LYS A 70 46.49 -9.91 -4.73
N VAL A 71 47.64 -9.25 -4.56
CA VAL A 71 47.89 -8.30 -3.45
C VAL A 71 46.92 -7.10 -3.47
N ILE A 72 46.51 -6.63 -4.64
CA ILE A 72 45.56 -5.51 -4.78
C ILE A 72 44.15 -5.90 -4.28
N GLN A 73 43.72 -7.16 -4.51
CA GLN A 73 42.43 -7.65 -4.04
C GLN A 73 42.38 -7.70 -2.50
N SER A 74 43.41 -8.30 -1.90
CA SER A 74 43.56 -8.35 -0.44
C SER A 74 43.69 -6.95 0.17
N SER A 75 44.33 -6.01 -0.53
CA SER A 75 44.42 -4.61 -0.11
C SER A 75 43.06 -3.91 -0.07
N ASN A 76 42.24 -4.10 -1.11
CA ASN A 76 40.90 -3.50 -1.17
C ASN A 76 39.95 -4.04 -0.08
N LEU A 77 40.09 -5.31 0.32
CA LEU A 77 39.30 -5.92 1.40
C LEU A 77 39.58 -5.32 2.79
N LEU A 78 40.76 -4.70 2.97
CA LEU A 78 41.13 -4.03 4.22
C LEU A 78 40.65 -2.59 4.28
N LEU A 79 40.20 -2.01 3.16
CA LEU A 79 39.65 -0.67 3.13
C LEU A 79 38.18 -0.69 3.60
N PRO A 80 37.72 0.36 4.29
CA PRO A 80 36.33 0.43 4.75
C PRO A 80 35.38 0.44 3.56
N ALA A 81 34.33 -0.39 3.63
CA ALA A 81 33.28 -0.44 2.61
C ALA A 81 32.59 0.92 2.51
N THR A 82 32.52 1.47 1.30
CA THR A 82 31.85 2.75 1.02
C THR A 82 30.33 2.60 0.92
N VAL A 83 29.76 1.43 1.23
CA VAL A 83 28.34 1.13 1.08
C VAL A 83 27.85 0.36 2.32
N SER A 84 26.64 0.75 2.76
CA SER A 84 25.83 0.31 3.89
C SER A 84 26.14 -1.07 4.51
N THR A 85 26.03 -1.09 5.85
CA THR A 85 26.37 -2.13 6.82
C THR A 85 25.64 -3.49 6.68
N ASP A 86 24.81 -3.68 5.65
CA ASP A 86 23.89 -4.83 5.49
C ASP A 86 24.21 -5.77 4.30
N MET A 87 25.41 -5.68 3.73
CA MET A 87 25.78 -6.47 2.55
C MET A 87 26.39 -7.84 2.91
N SER A 88 25.96 -8.89 2.21
CA SER A 88 26.53 -10.24 2.38
C SER A 88 28.03 -10.28 2.07
N GLN A 89 28.78 -11.11 2.79
CA GLN A 89 30.24 -11.27 2.60
C GLN A 89 30.61 -11.70 1.17
N HIS A 90 29.73 -12.45 0.48
CA HIS A 90 29.94 -12.82 -0.91
C HIS A 90 29.83 -11.60 -1.84
N LEU A 91 28.78 -10.79 -1.69
CA LEU A 91 28.58 -9.58 -2.49
C LEU A 91 29.74 -8.59 -2.30
N GLN A 92 30.22 -8.41 -1.07
CA GLN A 92 31.39 -7.58 -0.77
C GLN A 92 32.66 -8.06 -1.49
N ARG A 93 32.90 -9.38 -1.56
CA ARG A 93 34.03 -9.95 -2.31
C ARG A 93 33.92 -9.69 -3.82
N VAL A 94 32.72 -9.88 -4.39
CA VAL A 94 32.47 -9.64 -5.82
C VAL A 94 32.68 -8.15 -6.17
N LEU A 95 32.13 -7.23 -5.36
CA LEU A 95 32.25 -5.80 -5.61
C LEU A 95 33.68 -5.25 -5.37
N SER A 96 34.43 -5.84 -4.42
CA SER A 96 35.80 -5.40 -4.09
C SER A 96 36.87 -5.91 -5.06
N SER A 97 36.59 -7.02 -5.75
CA SER A 97 37.46 -7.58 -6.79
C SER A 97 37.34 -6.88 -8.14
N MET A 98 36.34 -6.01 -8.33
CA MET A 98 36.20 -5.23 -9.56
C MET A 98 37.26 -4.14 -9.69
N LYS A 99 37.68 -3.86 -10.94
CA LYS A 99 38.53 -2.72 -11.27
C LYS A 99 37.85 -1.41 -10.85
N SER A 100 38.58 -0.55 -10.14
CA SER A 100 38.07 0.74 -9.66
C SER A 100 38.09 1.77 -10.79
N ASP A 101 36.96 1.91 -11.49
CA ASP A 101 36.74 2.88 -12.57
C ASP A 101 35.36 3.55 -12.45
N SER A 102 35.01 4.43 -13.40
CA SER A 102 33.72 5.13 -13.44
C SER A 102 32.53 4.16 -13.38
N VAL A 103 32.64 3.02 -14.08
CA VAL A 103 31.63 1.94 -14.09
C VAL A 103 31.47 1.33 -12.70
N ALA A 104 32.57 0.96 -12.03
CA ALA A 104 32.49 0.40 -10.68
C ALA A 104 31.94 1.39 -9.65
N ARG A 105 32.19 2.70 -9.82
CA ARG A 105 31.59 3.75 -8.98
C ARG A 105 30.08 3.81 -9.19
N CYS A 106 29.63 3.82 -10.46
CA CYS A 106 28.21 3.82 -10.82
C CYS A 106 27.47 2.61 -10.21
N ILE A 107 28.05 1.41 -10.31
CA ILE A 107 27.48 0.18 -9.75
C ILE A 107 27.31 0.28 -8.23
N LYS A 108 28.31 0.82 -7.53
CA LYS A 108 28.28 0.94 -6.06
C LYS A 108 27.33 2.03 -5.57
N SER A 109 27.10 3.07 -6.37
CA SER A 109 26.17 4.15 -6.02
C SER A 109 24.71 3.80 -6.31
N ASP A 110 24.44 2.91 -7.26
CA ASP A 110 23.08 2.58 -7.67
C ASP A 110 22.47 1.45 -6.82
N ALA A 111 21.44 1.77 -6.05
CA ALA A 111 20.79 0.82 -5.15
C ALA A 111 20.15 -0.37 -5.88
N LEU A 112 19.57 -0.15 -7.06
CA LEU A 112 18.90 -1.20 -7.82
C LEU A 112 19.92 -2.18 -8.41
N ILE A 113 21.06 -1.67 -8.91
CA ILE A 113 22.16 -2.52 -9.38
C ILE A 113 22.72 -3.37 -8.23
N VAL A 114 22.93 -2.79 -7.05
CA VAL A 114 23.43 -3.52 -5.88
C VAL A 114 22.45 -4.62 -5.45
N GLU A 115 21.13 -4.38 -5.53
CA GLU A 115 20.15 -5.41 -5.21
C GLU A 115 20.11 -6.54 -6.24
N VAL A 116 20.19 -6.21 -7.53
CA VAL A 116 20.32 -7.21 -8.60
C VAL A 116 21.59 -8.04 -8.39
N ALA A 117 22.69 -7.40 -8.01
CA ALA A 117 23.94 -8.09 -7.66
C ALA A 117 23.75 -9.05 -6.48
N SER A 118 23.05 -8.61 -5.42
CA SER A 118 22.75 -9.45 -4.26
C SER A 118 21.97 -10.71 -4.65
N LYS A 119 20.94 -10.57 -5.49
CA LYS A 119 20.12 -11.69 -5.98
C LYS A 119 20.91 -12.66 -6.87
N GLU A 120 21.76 -12.16 -7.76
CA GLU A 120 22.62 -13.03 -8.59
C GLU A 120 23.68 -13.74 -7.75
N CYS A 121 24.27 -13.06 -6.76
CA CYS A 121 25.19 -13.66 -5.80
C CYS A 121 24.52 -14.76 -4.96
N PHE A 122 23.26 -14.58 -4.56
CA PHE A 122 22.51 -15.62 -3.85
C PHE A 122 22.26 -16.84 -4.75
N LYS A 123 21.90 -16.63 -6.02
CA LYS A 123 21.61 -17.70 -6.97
C LYS A 123 22.84 -18.51 -7.37
N LEU A 124 23.98 -17.85 -7.55
CA LEU A 124 25.21 -18.44 -8.11
C LEU A 124 26.33 -18.62 -7.08
N GLY A 125 26.08 -18.26 -5.82
CA GLY A 125 27.10 -18.14 -4.77
C GLY A 125 27.78 -19.45 -4.33
N HIS A 126 27.33 -20.60 -4.84
CA HIS A 126 27.94 -21.90 -4.58
C HIS A 126 29.20 -22.17 -5.43
N ASN A 127 29.43 -21.43 -6.52
CA ASN A 127 30.59 -21.64 -7.39
C ASN A 127 31.41 -20.35 -7.59
N SER A 128 32.68 -20.38 -7.15
CA SER A 128 33.61 -19.24 -7.24
C SER A 128 33.98 -18.84 -8.68
N GLU A 129 33.79 -19.72 -9.66
CA GLU A 129 34.04 -19.42 -11.08
C GLU A 129 32.98 -18.46 -11.65
N GLN A 130 31.77 -18.50 -11.10
CA GLN A 130 30.64 -17.65 -11.51
C GLN A 130 30.80 -16.20 -11.07
N ASP A 131 31.70 -15.90 -10.13
CA ASP A 131 32.02 -14.53 -9.73
C ASP A 131 32.50 -13.68 -10.92
N SER A 132 33.20 -14.30 -11.87
CA SER A 132 33.66 -13.64 -13.10
C SER A 132 32.49 -13.21 -13.97
N TYR A 133 31.52 -14.11 -14.17
CA TYR A 133 30.30 -13.89 -14.90
C TYR A 133 29.41 -12.82 -14.26
N ILE A 134 29.26 -12.86 -12.92
CA ILE A 134 28.50 -11.84 -12.17
C ILE A 134 29.13 -10.45 -12.39
N ARG A 135 30.46 -10.33 -12.27
CA ARG A 135 31.14 -9.05 -12.49
C ARG A 135 30.97 -8.55 -13.92
N GLU A 136 31.05 -9.43 -14.92
CA GLU A 136 30.83 -9.04 -16.32
C GLU A 136 29.44 -8.42 -16.49
N LYS A 137 28.39 -9.10 -16.00
CA LYS A 137 27.01 -8.61 -16.04
C LYS A 137 26.78 -7.29 -15.32
N LEU A 138 27.32 -7.15 -14.11
CA LEU A 138 27.20 -5.89 -13.36
C LEU A 138 27.88 -4.75 -14.09
N ARG A 139 28.99 -5.02 -14.79
CA ARG A 139 29.71 -4.03 -15.59
C ARG A 139 29.02 -3.72 -16.91
N GLU A 140 28.34 -4.67 -17.54
CA GLU A 140 27.44 -4.38 -18.68
C GLU A 140 26.33 -3.42 -18.25
N LEU A 141 25.69 -3.70 -17.09
CA LEU A 141 24.63 -2.85 -16.54
C LEU A 141 25.13 -1.46 -16.12
N GLY A 142 26.31 -1.39 -15.51
CA GLY A 142 26.93 -0.10 -15.16
C GLY A 142 27.29 0.75 -16.39
N ARG A 143 27.72 0.12 -17.50
CA ARG A 143 27.93 0.84 -18.78
C ARG A 143 26.61 1.34 -19.37
N LEU A 144 25.54 0.54 -19.24
CA LEU A 144 24.20 0.97 -19.65
C LEU A 144 23.75 2.22 -18.94
N VAL A 145 23.88 2.26 -17.61
CA VAL A 145 23.48 3.44 -16.84
C VAL A 145 24.30 4.67 -17.23
N LEU A 146 25.61 4.54 -17.42
CA LEU A 146 26.42 5.67 -17.89
C LEU A 146 25.97 6.17 -19.27
N GLN A 147 25.68 5.27 -20.21
CA GLN A 147 25.16 5.65 -21.53
C GLN A 147 23.78 6.32 -21.44
N LEU A 148 22.90 5.82 -20.56
CA LEU A 148 21.59 6.42 -20.32
C LEU A 148 21.72 7.81 -19.72
N ARG A 149 22.64 8.03 -18.78
CA ARG A 149 22.89 9.35 -18.20
C ARG A 149 23.33 10.37 -19.26
N GLU A 150 24.18 9.95 -20.21
CA GLU A 150 24.56 10.79 -21.35
C GLU A 150 23.39 11.09 -22.28
N THR A 151 22.57 10.09 -22.64
CA THR A 151 21.44 10.27 -23.57
C THR A 151 20.34 11.17 -22.99
N PHE A 152 20.10 11.08 -21.68
CA PHE A 152 19.05 11.84 -20.99
C PHE A 152 19.53 13.16 -20.38
N GLY A 153 20.85 13.37 -20.27
CA GLY A 153 21.44 14.58 -19.68
C GLY A 153 21.45 14.62 -18.15
N ASP A 154 21.11 13.52 -17.48
CA ASP A 154 21.02 13.44 -16.02
C ASP A 154 22.22 12.67 -15.42
N GLU A 155 23.23 13.37 -14.90
CA GLU A 155 24.45 12.73 -14.38
C GLU A 155 24.23 11.83 -13.14
N ASN A 156 23.17 12.08 -12.37
CA ASN A 156 22.88 11.42 -11.10
C ASN A 156 21.70 10.45 -11.12
N ALA A 157 21.05 10.24 -12.27
CA ALA A 157 19.90 9.36 -12.38
C ALA A 157 20.24 7.89 -12.06
N SER A 158 19.33 7.22 -11.35
CA SER A 158 19.43 5.79 -11.04
C SER A 158 18.84 4.95 -12.18
N LEU A 159 19.26 3.69 -12.27
CA LEU A 159 18.68 2.70 -13.18
C LEU A 159 17.15 2.60 -13.04
N LEU A 160 16.61 2.81 -11.83
CA LEU A 160 15.16 2.78 -11.60
C LEU A 160 14.41 3.86 -12.39
N ASP A 161 15.00 5.05 -12.53
CA ASP A 161 14.36 6.21 -13.17
C ASP A 161 14.16 6.04 -14.68
N PHE A 162 14.88 5.08 -15.27
CA PHE A 162 14.82 4.72 -16.68
C PHE A 162 13.86 3.55 -16.96
N ILE A 163 13.37 2.84 -15.94
CA ILE A 163 12.44 1.71 -16.10
C ILE A 163 10.99 2.23 -16.06
N ASN A 164 10.62 2.99 -17.10
CA ASN A 164 9.26 3.49 -17.33
C ASN A 164 8.87 3.21 -18.80
N PRO A 165 7.65 2.70 -19.08
CA PRO A 165 7.12 2.56 -20.43
C PRO A 165 7.32 3.79 -21.34
N GLU A 166 7.15 5.00 -20.81
CA GLU A 166 7.29 6.26 -21.58
C GLU A 166 8.71 6.50 -22.08
N LYS A 167 9.71 6.04 -21.32
CA LYS A 167 11.14 6.20 -21.64
C LYS A 167 11.70 5.05 -22.47
N PHE A 168 10.89 4.06 -22.82
CA PHE A 168 11.33 2.82 -23.46
C PHE A 168 12.08 3.04 -24.78
N GLN A 169 11.58 3.94 -25.64
CA GLN A 169 12.21 4.22 -26.94
C GLN A 169 13.60 4.85 -26.78
N GLN A 170 13.77 5.73 -25.79
CA GLN A 170 15.04 6.38 -25.49
C GLN A 170 16.06 5.41 -24.85
N VAL A 171 15.57 4.47 -24.03
CA VAL A 171 16.38 3.36 -23.52
C VAL A 171 16.85 2.46 -24.67
N LEU A 172 15.97 2.11 -25.60
CA LEU A 172 16.32 1.33 -26.79
C LEU A 172 17.38 2.02 -27.65
N LYS A 173 17.25 3.33 -27.88
CA LYS A 173 18.26 4.12 -28.59
C LYS A 173 19.62 4.04 -27.90
N SER A 174 19.65 4.19 -26.57
CA SER A 174 20.87 4.10 -25.77
C SER A 174 21.52 2.72 -25.83
N VAL A 175 20.72 1.65 -25.80
CA VAL A 175 21.21 0.26 -25.97
C VAL A 175 21.79 0.06 -27.36
N ARG A 176 21.11 0.56 -28.42
CA ARG A 176 21.60 0.49 -29.80
C ARG A 176 22.95 1.20 -29.96
N THR A 177 23.09 2.40 -29.41
CA THR A 177 24.37 3.13 -29.42
C THR A 177 25.47 2.34 -28.71
N MET A 178 25.19 1.79 -27.52
CA MET A 178 26.18 1.00 -26.78
C MET A 178 26.63 -0.26 -27.55
N CYS A 179 25.71 -0.94 -28.23
CA CYS A 179 26.01 -2.15 -28.98
C CYS A 179 26.61 -1.89 -30.37
N GLY A 180 26.74 -0.62 -30.77
CA GLY A 180 27.26 -0.22 -32.07
C GLY A 180 26.30 -0.60 -33.20
N PHE A 181 25.02 -0.27 -33.05
CA PHE A 181 24.03 -0.45 -34.12
C PHE A 181 24.27 0.57 -35.24
N SER A 182 24.27 0.11 -36.48
CA SER A 182 24.36 0.96 -37.66
C SER A 182 22.99 1.04 -38.34
N ASP A 183 22.39 2.23 -38.37
CA ASP A 183 21.08 2.47 -39.01
C ASP A 183 21.12 2.19 -40.53
N SER A 184 22.27 2.33 -41.18
CA SER A 184 22.42 2.10 -42.62
C SER A 184 22.48 0.63 -43.01
N SER A 185 23.06 -0.22 -42.17
CA SER A 185 23.23 -1.66 -42.44
C SER A 185 22.30 -2.56 -41.63
N HIS A 186 21.52 -2.00 -40.69
CA HIS A 186 20.66 -2.73 -39.74
C HIS A 186 21.40 -3.84 -38.97
N THR A 187 22.71 -3.69 -38.79
CA THR A 187 23.58 -4.67 -38.11
C THR A 187 24.16 -4.10 -36.82
N TYR A 188 24.42 -4.99 -35.87
CA TYR A 188 25.12 -4.67 -34.62
C TYR A 188 26.59 -5.07 -34.74
N ILE A 189 27.50 -4.19 -34.28
CA ILE A 189 28.92 -4.55 -34.12
C ILE A 189 29.06 -5.67 -33.08
N ASN A 190 28.29 -5.62 -31.99
CA ASN A 190 28.28 -6.65 -30.95
C ASN A 190 26.87 -7.21 -30.70
N PRO A 191 26.37 -8.13 -31.54
CA PRO A 191 25.02 -8.71 -31.40
C PRO A 191 24.81 -9.44 -30.06
N SER A 192 25.83 -10.14 -29.58
CA SER A 192 25.77 -10.86 -28.31
C SER A 192 25.57 -9.94 -27.11
N LEU A 193 26.13 -8.72 -27.15
CA LEU A 193 25.96 -7.73 -26.08
C LEU A 193 24.51 -7.24 -26.03
N ALA A 194 23.88 -7.01 -27.19
CA ALA A 194 22.47 -6.60 -27.25
C ALA A 194 21.55 -7.64 -26.61
N LEU A 195 21.77 -8.94 -26.89
CA LEU A 195 21.03 -10.04 -26.26
C LEU A 195 21.27 -10.10 -24.75
N LYS A 196 22.53 -10.02 -24.30
CA LYS A 196 22.89 -10.04 -22.87
C LYS A 196 22.25 -8.87 -22.11
N VAL A 197 22.29 -7.66 -22.67
CA VAL A 197 21.68 -6.46 -22.08
C VAL A 197 20.16 -6.62 -22.01
N GLY A 198 19.51 -7.10 -23.08
CA GLY A 198 18.07 -7.37 -23.08
C GLY A 198 17.64 -8.37 -22.00
N HIS A 199 18.35 -9.49 -21.85
CA HIS A 199 18.08 -10.45 -20.78
C HIS A 199 18.30 -9.86 -19.38
N THR A 200 19.35 -9.04 -19.23
CA THR A 200 19.66 -8.39 -17.95
C THR A 200 18.60 -7.37 -17.59
N LEU A 201 18.16 -6.52 -18.53
CA LEU A 201 17.05 -5.59 -18.33
C LEU A 201 15.75 -6.30 -17.96
N LYS A 202 15.42 -7.42 -18.63
CA LYS A 202 14.24 -8.23 -18.26
C LYS A 202 14.32 -8.72 -16.81
N LYS A 203 15.50 -9.14 -16.34
CA LYS A 203 15.70 -9.51 -14.93
C LYS A 203 15.53 -8.31 -14.00
N VAL A 204 16.10 -7.16 -14.35
CA VAL A 204 15.94 -5.92 -13.58
C VAL A 204 14.45 -5.57 -13.46
N SER A 205 13.69 -5.62 -14.56
CA SER A 205 12.23 -5.40 -14.54
C SER A 205 11.51 -6.42 -13.64
N THR A 206 11.90 -7.69 -13.64
CA THR A 206 11.34 -8.70 -12.71
C THR A 206 11.67 -8.38 -11.26
N VAL A 207 12.87 -7.88 -10.97
CA VAL A 207 13.29 -7.45 -9.63
C VAL A 207 12.48 -6.23 -9.18
N VAL A 208 12.34 -5.21 -10.03
CA VAL A 208 11.51 -4.02 -9.76
C VAL A 208 10.04 -4.42 -9.59
N LYS A 209 9.52 -5.33 -10.42
CA LYS A 209 8.17 -5.89 -10.25
C LYS A 209 8.02 -6.62 -8.91
N GLY A 210 9.01 -7.42 -8.52
CA GLY A 210 9.03 -8.11 -7.22
C GLY A 210 9.02 -7.11 -6.06
N GLN A 211 9.85 -6.08 -6.11
CA GLN A 211 9.85 -4.99 -5.13
C GLN A 211 8.53 -4.24 -5.13
N ALA A 212 7.95 -3.95 -6.29
CA ALA A 212 6.66 -3.29 -6.42
C ALA A 212 5.54 -4.16 -5.84
N LEU A 213 5.60 -5.50 -5.96
CA LEU A 213 4.66 -6.42 -5.33
C LEU A 213 4.86 -6.54 -3.81
N GLU A 214 6.10 -6.50 -3.34
CA GLU A 214 6.44 -6.42 -1.91
C GLU A 214 5.98 -5.08 -1.30
N ARG A 215 6.16 -3.97 -2.03
CA ARG A 215 5.69 -2.63 -1.66
C ARG A 215 4.17 -2.48 -1.79
N ALA A 216 3.55 -3.07 -2.82
CA ALA A 216 2.08 -3.10 -2.99
C ALA A 216 1.40 -3.90 -1.87
N ASN A 217 2.12 -4.86 -1.27
CA ASN A 217 1.72 -5.51 -0.03
C ASN A 217 2.49 -4.95 1.18
N TYR A 218 2.63 -3.63 1.25
CA TYR A 218 3.30 -2.91 2.35
C TYR A 218 2.90 -3.46 3.73
N THR A 219 1.60 -3.67 3.95
CA THR A 219 1.06 -4.23 5.20
C THR A 219 1.49 -5.67 5.47
N LYS A 220 1.64 -6.52 4.44
CA LYS A 220 2.18 -7.88 4.56
C LYS A 220 3.68 -7.85 4.88
N SER A 221 4.44 -6.96 4.23
CA SER A 221 5.88 -6.79 4.47
C SER A 221 6.18 -6.28 5.88
N VAL A 222 5.45 -5.25 6.34
CA VAL A 222 5.55 -4.74 7.72
C VAL A 222 5.21 -5.84 8.71
N ALA A 223 4.09 -6.54 8.54
CA ALA A 223 3.69 -7.61 9.44
C ALA A 223 4.71 -8.77 9.47
N ALA A 224 5.25 -9.19 8.32
CA ALA A 224 6.26 -10.25 8.25
C ALA A 224 7.58 -9.85 8.94
N LYS A 225 8.03 -8.59 8.77
CA LYS A 225 9.22 -8.07 9.46
C LYS A 225 9.05 -8.02 10.97
N GLN A 226 7.87 -7.62 11.47
CA GLN A 226 7.63 -7.61 12.91
C GLN A 226 7.45 -9.02 13.47
N LEU A 227 6.85 -9.94 12.70
CA LEU A 227 6.73 -11.34 13.08
C LEU A 227 8.11 -12.00 13.28
N SER A 228 9.07 -11.77 12.38
CA SER A 228 10.42 -12.31 12.53
C SER A 228 11.18 -11.70 13.71
N ILE A 229 10.93 -10.43 14.02
CA ILE A 229 11.48 -9.76 15.20
C ILE A 229 10.93 -10.38 16.48
N LEU A 230 9.62 -10.61 16.57
CA LEU A 230 8.98 -11.23 17.75
C LEU A 230 9.32 -12.71 17.93
N GLN A 231 9.76 -13.40 16.88
CA GLN A 231 10.25 -14.79 16.98
C GLN A 231 11.66 -14.89 17.57
N ASN A 232 12.43 -13.80 17.60
CA ASN A 232 13.76 -13.78 18.21
C ASN A 232 13.65 -13.65 19.74
N LYS A 233 14.03 -14.70 20.47
CA LYS A 233 13.89 -14.82 21.95
C LYS A 233 14.78 -13.89 22.79
N GLY A 234 15.50 -12.94 22.18
CA GLY A 234 16.53 -12.11 22.83
C GLY A 234 16.23 -10.60 22.88
N LEU A 235 14.98 -10.17 22.70
CA LEU A 235 14.64 -8.75 22.59
C LEU A 235 14.49 -8.04 23.96
N CYS A 236 14.86 -6.76 23.99
CA CYS A 236 14.53 -5.86 25.10
C CYS A 236 13.00 -5.64 25.19
N LYS A 237 12.47 -5.45 26.41
CA LYS A 237 11.02 -5.23 26.65
C LYS A 237 10.43 -4.09 25.82
N GLN A 238 11.19 -3.00 25.60
CA GLN A 238 10.75 -1.86 24.79
C GLN A 238 10.66 -2.20 23.29
N ASP A 239 11.64 -2.93 22.76
CA ASP A 239 11.65 -3.35 21.35
C ASP A 239 10.56 -4.37 21.07
N LEU A 240 10.34 -5.30 22.01
CA LEU A 240 9.25 -6.28 21.95
C LEU A 240 7.89 -5.59 21.92
N HIS A 241 7.67 -4.60 22.80
CA HIS A 241 6.44 -3.82 22.84
C HIS A 241 6.21 -3.05 21.53
N SER A 242 7.25 -2.36 21.01
CA SER A 242 7.12 -1.65 19.73
C SER A 242 6.83 -2.59 18.58
N ALA A 243 7.45 -3.79 18.56
CA ALA A 243 7.24 -4.78 17.51
C ALA A 243 5.82 -5.36 17.58
N TRP A 244 5.32 -5.63 18.78
CA TRP A 244 3.96 -6.11 19.01
C TRP A 244 2.91 -5.12 18.51
N VAL A 245 3.04 -3.83 18.87
CA VAL A 245 2.10 -2.78 18.42
C VAL A 245 2.11 -2.67 16.90
N LYS A 246 3.29 -2.65 16.27
CA LYS A 246 3.41 -2.57 14.81
C LYS A 246 2.85 -3.81 14.11
N LEU A 247 3.04 -5.01 14.68
CA LEU A 247 2.44 -6.24 14.16
C LEU A 247 0.91 -6.18 14.27
N ALA A 248 0.37 -5.77 15.43
CA ALA A 248 -1.06 -5.65 15.66
C ALA A 248 -1.72 -4.64 14.70
N GLU A 249 -1.13 -3.45 14.53
CA GLU A 249 -1.60 -2.44 13.58
C GLU A 249 -1.60 -2.95 12.12
N ALA A 250 -0.52 -3.62 11.72
CA ALA A 250 -0.37 -4.14 10.36
C ALA A 250 -1.32 -5.30 10.08
N THR A 251 -1.44 -6.25 11.00
CA THR A 251 -2.35 -7.41 10.89
C THR A 251 -3.81 -6.95 10.91
N LEU A 252 -4.21 -6.05 11.81
CA LEU A 252 -5.55 -5.47 11.84
C LEU A 252 -5.89 -4.79 10.51
N THR A 253 -4.97 -3.98 9.99
CA THR A 253 -5.17 -3.30 8.70
C THR A 253 -5.34 -4.29 7.57
N ARG A 254 -4.53 -5.36 7.55
CA ARG A 254 -4.62 -6.42 6.53
C ARG A 254 -5.96 -7.16 6.60
N VAL A 255 -6.46 -7.44 7.81
CA VAL A 255 -7.79 -8.04 8.02
C VAL A 255 -8.89 -7.12 7.49
N ILE A 256 -8.80 -5.80 7.76
CA ILE A 256 -9.79 -4.82 7.29
C ILE A 256 -9.75 -4.67 5.76
N THR A 257 -8.56 -4.58 5.14
CA THR A 257 -8.43 -4.41 3.68
C THR A 257 -8.82 -5.66 2.92
N PHE A 258 -8.55 -6.85 3.47
CA PHE A 258 -8.92 -8.12 2.83
C PHE A 258 -10.43 -8.34 2.87
N ASN A 259 -11.06 -8.16 4.03
CA ASN A 259 -12.50 -8.35 4.17
C ASN A 259 -13.33 -7.18 3.63
N ARG A 260 -12.70 -6.01 3.39
CA ARG A 260 -13.34 -4.75 2.95
C ARG A 260 -14.59 -4.37 3.76
N ARG A 261 -14.71 -4.80 5.02
CA ARG A 261 -15.86 -4.52 5.91
C ARG A 261 -15.67 -3.28 6.77
N ARG A 262 -16.55 -3.08 7.76
CA ARG A 262 -16.44 -1.98 8.73
C ARG A 262 -15.23 -2.18 9.63
N GLN A 263 -14.35 -1.18 9.69
CA GLN A 263 -13.14 -1.21 10.52
C GLN A 263 -13.42 -1.53 12.00
N GLY A 264 -14.55 -1.06 12.54
CA GLY A 264 -14.94 -1.29 13.93
C GLY A 264 -15.36 -2.72 14.25
N GLU A 265 -15.66 -3.57 13.27
CA GLU A 265 -15.99 -4.98 13.50
C GLU A 265 -14.71 -5.79 13.68
N ALA A 266 -13.72 -5.61 12.80
CA ALA A 266 -12.40 -6.24 12.94
C ALA A 266 -11.64 -5.75 14.18
N SER A 267 -11.76 -4.46 14.52
CA SER A 267 -11.10 -3.87 15.69
C SER A 267 -11.65 -4.41 17.01
N LYS A 268 -12.91 -4.86 17.04
CA LYS A 268 -13.60 -5.35 18.25
C LYS A 268 -13.57 -6.88 18.39
N LEU A 269 -12.75 -7.57 17.60
CA LEU A 269 -12.61 -9.01 17.67
C LEU A 269 -12.13 -9.43 19.07
N LYS A 270 -12.90 -10.31 19.74
CA LYS A 270 -12.56 -10.85 21.06
C LYS A 270 -11.79 -12.16 20.96
N LEU A 271 -11.06 -12.51 22.02
CA LEU A 271 -10.33 -13.78 22.13
C LEU A 271 -11.27 -14.99 22.06
N VAL A 272 -12.38 -14.95 22.82
CA VAL A 272 -13.42 -15.99 22.79
C VAL A 272 -14.01 -16.21 21.39
N ASP A 273 -14.26 -15.13 20.64
CA ASP A 273 -14.77 -15.22 19.28
C ASP A 273 -13.70 -15.83 18.34
N TYR A 274 -12.42 -15.51 18.56
CA TYR A 274 -11.31 -16.07 17.79
C TYR A 274 -11.04 -17.55 18.09
N GLU A 275 -11.14 -17.97 19.34
CA GLU A 275 -11.00 -19.37 19.74
C GLU A 275 -12.13 -20.24 19.20
N SER A 276 -13.32 -19.66 19.03
CA SER A 276 -14.46 -20.32 18.38
C SER A 276 -14.33 -20.47 16.85
N CYS A 277 -13.20 -20.02 16.26
CA CYS A 277 -12.98 -20.04 14.81
C CYS A 277 -13.07 -21.46 14.24
N SER A 278 -14.01 -21.66 13.32
CA SER A 278 -14.07 -22.86 12.50
C SER A 278 -13.05 -22.80 11.36
N ILE A 279 -12.22 -23.83 11.25
CA ILE A 279 -11.42 -24.11 10.04
C ILE A 279 -12.31 -24.91 9.10
N GLY A 280 -12.53 -24.41 7.88
CA GLY A 280 -13.40 -25.06 6.90
C GLY A 280 -14.90 -24.96 7.21
N ALA A 281 -15.71 -25.24 6.19
CA ALA A 281 -17.15 -25.43 6.38
C ALA A 281 -17.35 -26.72 7.19
N LYS A 282 -18.11 -26.67 8.28
CA LYS A 282 -18.40 -27.85 9.13
C LYS A 282 -19.30 -28.90 8.44
N GLU A 283 -19.54 -28.77 7.14
CA GLU A 283 -20.56 -29.52 6.41
C GLU A 283 -19.92 -30.30 5.27
N THR A 284 -19.47 -31.52 5.59
CA THR A 284 -18.78 -32.45 4.71
C THR A 284 -19.56 -32.81 3.44
N ALA A 285 -20.89 -32.71 3.47
CA ALA A 285 -21.77 -33.01 2.33
C ALA A 285 -21.68 -31.99 1.19
N LEU A 286 -21.41 -30.72 1.49
CA LEU A 286 -21.28 -29.67 0.47
C LEU A 286 -19.87 -29.65 -0.16
N GLU A 287 -18.86 -30.16 0.56
CA GLU A 287 -17.49 -30.18 0.07
C GLU A 287 -17.37 -30.97 -1.23
N GLU A 288 -18.14 -32.05 -1.42
CA GLU A 288 -18.05 -32.89 -2.62
C GLU A 288 -18.45 -32.15 -3.89
N THR A 289 -19.38 -31.20 -3.80
CA THR A 289 -19.87 -30.38 -4.93
C THR A 289 -18.92 -29.24 -5.33
N LEU A 290 -17.95 -28.91 -4.47
CA LEU A 290 -16.99 -27.84 -4.72
C LEU A 290 -15.85 -28.29 -5.63
N THR A 291 -15.35 -27.37 -6.45
CA THR A 291 -14.18 -27.58 -7.30
C THR A 291 -12.93 -27.87 -6.47
N THR A 292 -11.91 -28.48 -7.08
CA THR A 292 -10.60 -28.75 -6.43
C THR A 292 -9.95 -27.47 -5.90
N PHE A 293 -10.14 -26.35 -6.61
CA PHE A 293 -9.67 -25.04 -6.20
C PHE A 293 -10.43 -24.50 -4.97
N GLU A 294 -11.76 -24.57 -4.96
CA GLU A 294 -12.58 -24.14 -3.82
C GLU A 294 -12.33 -24.98 -2.57
N LYS A 295 -12.12 -26.30 -2.73
CA LYS A 295 -11.68 -27.19 -1.64
C LYS A 295 -10.34 -26.74 -1.04
N THR A 296 -9.41 -26.31 -1.88
CA THR A 296 -8.09 -25.81 -1.44
C THR A 296 -8.21 -24.45 -0.76
N LEU A 297 -9.11 -23.58 -1.22
CA LEU A 297 -9.45 -22.30 -0.59
C LEU A 297 -10.08 -22.49 0.79
N CYS A 298 -11.05 -23.39 0.93
CA CYS A 298 -11.70 -23.66 2.22
C CYS A 298 -10.72 -24.23 3.27
N LYS A 299 -9.70 -24.97 2.83
CA LYS A 299 -8.62 -25.46 3.69
C LYS A 299 -7.62 -24.37 4.11
N SER A 300 -7.46 -23.32 3.29
CA SER A 300 -6.47 -22.26 3.52
C SER A 300 -7.04 -20.99 4.17
N LEU A 301 -8.37 -20.86 4.20
CA LEU A 301 -9.09 -19.73 4.80
C LEU A 301 -9.84 -20.18 6.07
N SER A 302 -9.75 -19.37 7.12
CA SER A 302 -10.48 -19.57 8.37
C SER A 302 -11.61 -18.56 8.49
N ARG A 303 -12.78 -18.98 8.99
CA ARG A 303 -13.95 -18.12 9.19
C ARG A 303 -14.19 -17.91 10.68
N VAL A 304 -14.14 -16.65 11.10
CA VAL A 304 -14.42 -16.20 12.48
C VAL A 304 -15.75 -15.46 12.50
N GLU A 305 -16.63 -15.81 13.42
CA GLU A 305 -17.93 -15.15 13.54
C GLU A 305 -17.89 -14.11 14.67
N ILE A 306 -18.15 -12.84 14.34
CA ILE A 306 -18.10 -11.73 15.31
C ILE A 306 -19.50 -11.16 15.50
N VAL A 307 -19.89 -10.91 16.75
CA VAL A 307 -21.18 -10.27 17.06
C VAL A 307 -21.12 -8.77 16.75
N GLY A 308 -21.91 -8.33 15.77
CA GLY A 308 -22.04 -6.95 15.34
C GLY A 308 -23.01 -6.11 16.18
N LYS A 309 -23.23 -4.86 15.74
CA LYS A 309 -24.24 -3.98 16.35
C LYS A 309 -25.63 -4.63 16.21
N ARG A 310 -26.42 -4.61 17.30
CA ARG A 310 -27.76 -5.23 17.39
C ARG A 310 -27.80 -6.77 17.42
N GLY A 311 -26.69 -7.43 17.74
CA GLY A 311 -26.66 -8.89 17.93
C GLY A 311 -26.53 -9.71 16.64
N ASN A 312 -26.35 -9.06 15.48
CA ASN A 312 -26.15 -9.77 14.22
C ASN A 312 -24.73 -10.36 14.15
N THR A 313 -24.61 -11.67 13.97
CA THR A 313 -23.33 -12.35 13.76
C THR A 313 -22.79 -12.08 12.35
N VAL A 314 -21.52 -11.71 12.23
CA VAL A 314 -20.89 -11.31 10.96
C VAL A 314 -19.58 -12.07 10.72
N PRO A 315 -19.43 -12.79 9.59
CA PRO A 315 -18.28 -13.67 9.34
C PRO A 315 -17.05 -12.92 8.79
N VAL A 316 -15.93 -12.94 9.51
CA VAL A 316 -14.62 -12.43 9.09
C VAL A 316 -13.77 -13.58 8.55
N ILE A 317 -13.21 -13.40 7.36
CA ILE A 317 -12.31 -14.37 6.73
C ILE A 317 -10.87 -14.01 7.07
N LEU A 318 -10.10 -14.99 7.52
CA LEU A 318 -8.68 -14.89 7.84
C LEU A 318 -7.89 -15.84 6.94
N THR A 319 -6.77 -15.35 6.39
CA THR A 319 -5.81 -16.21 5.69
C THR A 319 -4.89 -16.92 6.67
N SER A 320 -4.24 -18.01 6.25
CA SER A 320 -3.23 -18.72 7.06
C SER A 320 -2.15 -17.77 7.61
N ASP A 321 -1.64 -16.84 6.78
CA ASP A 321 -0.67 -15.82 7.22
C ASP A 321 -1.24 -14.87 8.29
N MET A 322 -2.54 -14.55 8.27
CA MET A 322 -3.14 -13.67 9.27
C MET A 322 -3.31 -14.41 10.59
N ARG A 323 -3.65 -15.70 10.50
CA ARG A 323 -3.81 -16.57 11.66
C ARG A 323 -2.50 -16.70 12.43
N THR A 324 -1.41 -17.05 11.76
CA THR A 324 -0.08 -17.16 12.39
C THR A 324 0.36 -15.86 13.08
N GLN A 325 0.02 -14.70 12.49
CA GLN A 325 0.27 -13.40 13.10
C GLN A 325 -0.59 -13.17 14.35
N ILE A 326 -1.88 -13.51 14.31
CA ILE A 326 -2.77 -13.40 15.46
C ILE A 326 -2.35 -14.37 16.57
N ASP A 327 -2.04 -15.63 16.25
CA ASP A 327 -1.56 -16.64 17.20
C ASP A 327 -0.30 -16.13 17.93
N MET A 328 0.63 -15.51 17.19
CA MET A 328 1.82 -14.88 17.77
C MET A 328 1.48 -13.68 18.66
N LEU A 329 0.52 -12.84 18.27
CA LEU A 329 0.06 -11.71 19.09
C LEU A 329 -0.57 -12.19 20.41
N VAL A 330 -1.34 -13.28 20.37
CA VAL A 330 -1.94 -13.91 21.55
C VAL A 330 -0.86 -14.51 22.45
N ALA A 331 0.08 -15.27 21.88
CA ALA A 331 1.16 -15.90 22.64
C ALA A 331 2.13 -14.91 23.31
N THR A 332 2.33 -13.73 22.72
CA THR A 332 3.25 -12.70 23.24
C THR A 332 2.55 -11.57 24.02
N ARG A 333 1.24 -11.72 24.28
CA ARG A 333 0.38 -10.70 24.92
C ARG A 333 0.90 -10.27 26.30
N ASP A 334 1.26 -11.23 27.14
CA ASP A 334 1.72 -10.95 28.52
C ASP A 334 3.08 -10.25 28.53
N GLN A 335 3.97 -10.65 27.63
CA GLN A 335 5.32 -10.10 27.50
C GLN A 335 5.31 -8.67 26.95
N ALA A 336 4.29 -8.33 26.15
CA ALA A 336 4.08 -7.00 25.59
C ALA A 336 3.47 -5.98 26.59
N GLY A 337 3.05 -6.44 27.79
CA GLY A 337 2.50 -5.58 28.85
C GLY A 337 1.01 -5.26 28.70
N ILE A 338 0.24 -6.16 28.10
CA ILE A 338 -1.22 -6.01 27.94
C ILE A 338 -1.92 -6.54 29.21
N SER A 339 -3.01 -5.89 29.63
CA SER A 339 -3.80 -6.34 30.77
C SER A 339 -4.44 -7.71 30.50
N ALA A 340 -4.37 -8.61 31.49
CA ALA A 340 -5.02 -9.93 31.43
C ALA A 340 -6.55 -9.82 31.28
N ASP A 341 -7.15 -8.75 31.79
CA ASP A 341 -8.60 -8.53 31.75
C ASP A 341 -9.11 -8.01 30.40
N ASN A 342 -8.22 -7.64 29.46
CA ASN A 342 -8.63 -7.11 28.17
C ASN A 342 -9.15 -8.26 27.27
N PRO A 343 -10.40 -8.22 26.77
CA PRO A 343 -10.98 -9.32 25.99
C PRO A 343 -10.62 -9.28 24.49
N TYR A 344 -9.99 -8.20 24.00
CA TYR A 344 -9.77 -7.97 22.57
C TYR A 344 -8.49 -8.60 22.07
N VAL A 345 -8.51 -9.16 20.85
CA VAL A 345 -7.31 -9.64 20.15
C VAL A 345 -6.36 -8.48 19.86
N PHE A 346 -6.90 -7.39 19.29
CA PHE A 346 -6.16 -6.16 19.00
C PHE A 346 -6.27 -5.18 20.17
N ALA A 347 -5.71 -5.57 21.31
CA ALA A 347 -5.72 -4.77 22.54
C ALA A 347 -4.81 -3.53 22.43
N ARG A 348 -5.20 -2.45 23.12
CA ARG A 348 -4.34 -1.28 23.30
C ARG A 348 -3.36 -1.55 24.43
N THR A 349 -2.08 -1.22 24.20
CA THR A 349 -0.98 -1.57 25.12
C THR A 349 -0.70 -0.54 26.23
N CYS A 350 -1.55 0.48 26.41
CA CYS A 350 -1.34 1.53 27.41
C CYS A 350 -1.93 1.16 28.78
N TYR A 351 -1.12 1.20 29.85
CA TYR A 351 -1.49 1.30 31.28
C TYR A 351 -2.78 0.58 31.71
N GLY A 352 -2.88 -0.74 31.50
CA GLY A 352 -4.04 -1.51 31.99
C GLY A 352 -5.34 -1.31 31.19
N SER A 353 -5.27 -0.69 30.00
CA SER A 353 -6.44 -0.38 29.20
C SER A 353 -7.20 -1.63 28.74
N LEU A 354 -8.52 -1.62 28.95
CA LEU A 354 -9.47 -2.62 28.41
C LEU A 354 -9.97 -2.26 27.00
N SER A 355 -9.30 -1.32 26.32
CA SER A 355 -9.70 -0.83 25.01
C SER A 355 -8.98 -1.55 23.86
N PHE A 356 -9.48 -1.34 22.65
CA PHE A 356 -8.96 -1.93 21.41
C PHE A 356 -8.26 -0.86 20.53
N ILE A 357 -7.43 -1.32 19.60
CA ILE A 357 -6.78 -0.48 18.60
C ILE A 357 -7.82 0.01 17.58
N ARG A 358 -7.84 1.31 17.31
CA ARG A 358 -8.76 1.91 16.33
C ARG A 358 -8.28 1.62 14.91
N GLY A 359 -8.98 0.76 14.17
CA GLY A 359 -8.62 0.41 12.80
C GLY A 359 -8.59 1.60 11.81
N ALA A 360 -9.34 2.67 12.07
CA ALA A 360 -9.30 3.90 11.27
C ALA A 360 -7.93 4.60 11.34
N ASP A 361 -7.31 4.62 12.52
CA ASP A 361 -6.01 5.25 12.74
C ASP A 361 -4.89 4.40 12.12
N CYS A 362 -4.99 3.06 12.23
CA CYS A 362 -4.07 2.15 11.56
C CYS A 362 -4.09 2.30 10.03
N LEU A 363 -5.29 2.37 9.44
CA LEU A 363 -5.45 2.59 8.00
C LEU A 363 -4.82 3.90 7.55
N ARG A 364 -5.00 4.97 8.33
CA ARG A 364 -4.42 6.29 8.04
C ARG A 364 -2.90 6.24 8.04
N LYS A 365 -2.33 5.82 9.17
CA LYS A 365 -0.89 5.70 9.37
C LYS A 365 -0.23 4.83 8.29
N LEU A 366 -0.77 3.64 8.06
CA LEU A 366 -0.17 2.70 7.10
C LEU A 366 -0.32 3.15 5.65
N SER A 367 -1.42 3.83 5.29
CA SER A 367 -1.60 4.39 3.94
C SER A 367 -0.60 5.51 3.62
N GLU A 368 -0.28 6.35 4.61
CA GLU A 368 0.68 7.44 4.44
C GLU A 368 2.10 6.88 4.33
N THR A 369 2.43 5.86 5.13
CA THR A 369 3.74 5.21 5.10
C THR A 369 3.95 4.23 3.95
N SER A 370 2.89 3.83 3.23
CA SER A 370 2.99 2.86 2.13
C SER A 370 3.50 3.46 0.82
N GLY A 371 3.58 4.79 0.72
CA GLY A 371 3.97 5.48 -0.52
C GLY A 371 2.96 5.32 -1.65
N ALA A 372 1.66 5.23 -1.32
CA ALA A 372 0.59 5.18 -2.32
C ALA A 372 0.38 6.58 -2.92
N ASP A 373 0.03 6.66 -4.21
CA ASP A 373 -0.16 7.95 -4.90
C ASP A 373 -1.28 8.81 -4.30
N LYS A 374 -2.31 8.16 -3.74
CA LYS A 374 -3.50 8.80 -3.14
C LYS A 374 -3.89 8.13 -1.81
N PRO A 375 -3.14 8.32 -0.71
CA PRO A 375 -3.35 7.62 0.55
C PRO A 375 -4.70 7.93 1.22
N GLU A 376 -5.28 9.09 0.96
CA GLU A 376 -6.60 9.51 1.41
C GLU A 376 -7.75 8.67 0.84
N THR A 377 -7.51 7.95 -0.27
CA THR A 377 -8.48 7.00 -0.84
C THR A 377 -8.54 5.68 -0.09
N LEU A 378 -7.47 5.30 0.62
CA LEU A 378 -7.33 4.04 1.35
C LEU A 378 -8.00 4.13 2.74
N ARG A 379 -9.31 4.37 2.74
CA ARG A 379 -10.15 4.48 3.94
C ARG A 379 -11.25 3.42 3.91
N SER A 380 -11.67 2.91 5.07
CA SER A 380 -12.67 1.82 5.17
C SER A 380 -13.99 2.14 4.46
N THR A 381 -14.42 3.40 4.43
CA THR A 381 -15.63 3.84 3.70
C THR A 381 -15.45 3.77 2.20
N ARG A 382 -14.33 4.27 1.67
CA ARG A 382 -13.99 4.22 0.23
C ARG A 382 -13.72 2.80 -0.25
N LEU A 383 -13.08 1.96 0.55
CA LEU A 383 -12.90 0.52 0.25
C LEU A 383 -14.23 -0.23 0.14
N ARG A 384 -15.24 0.16 0.94
CA ARG A 384 -16.61 -0.36 0.83
C ARG A 384 -17.36 0.16 -0.40
N LYS A 385 -17.11 1.40 -0.82
CA LYS A 385 -17.62 1.90 -2.12
C LYS A 385 -16.99 1.15 -3.28
N HIS A 386 -15.68 0.90 -3.23
CA HIS A 386 -14.94 0.21 -4.29
C HIS A 386 -15.47 -1.21 -4.56
N ILE A 387 -15.74 -2.01 -3.52
CA ILE A 387 -16.28 -3.36 -3.74
C ILE A 387 -17.68 -3.31 -4.39
N ALA A 388 -18.47 -2.31 -4.05
CA ALA A 388 -19.76 -2.12 -4.69
C ALA A 388 -19.59 -1.74 -6.16
N THR A 389 -18.72 -0.79 -6.52
CA THR A 389 -18.40 -0.46 -7.92
C THR A 389 -17.90 -1.67 -8.70
N VAL A 390 -16.98 -2.44 -8.13
CA VAL A 390 -16.45 -3.66 -8.75
C VAL A 390 -17.54 -4.70 -8.98
N SER A 391 -18.47 -4.89 -8.02
CA SER A 391 -19.58 -5.82 -8.18
C SER A 391 -20.50 -5.47 -9.37
N GLN A 392 -20.56 -4.19 -9.76
CA GLN A 392 -21.35 -3.76 -10.92
C GLN A 392 -20.62 -3.99 -12.22
N ILE A 393 -19.32 -3.68 -12.25
CA ILE A 393 -18.46 -3.97 -13.40
C ILE A 393 -18.46 -5.48 -13.68
N LEU A 394 -18.42 -6.30 -12.63
CA LEU A 394 -18.45 -7.75 -12.72
C LEU A 394 -19.83 -8.33 -13.06
N HIS A 395 -20.89 -7.51 -13.13
CA HIS A 395 -22.25 -7.94 -13.49
C HIS A 395 -22.76 -9.14 -12.68
N LEU A 396 -22.53 -9.13 -11.36
CA LEU A 396 -22.98 -10.21 -10.49
C LEU A 396 -24.50 -10.39 -10.55
N ASP A 397 -24.93 -11.65 -10.56
CA ASP A 397 -26.35 -11.99 -10.54
C ASP A 397 -27.01 -11.60 -9.21
N GLU A 398 -28.35 -11.49 -9.19
CA GLU A 398 -29.05 -11.05 -7.97
C GLU A 398 -28.75 -11.93 -6.76
N ASN A 399 -28.61 -13.25 -7.00
CA ASN A 399 -28.26 -14.22 -5.95
C ASN A 399 -26.81 -14.02 -5.45
N GLU A 400 -25.87 -13.78 -6.35
CA GLU A 400 -24.46 -13.54 -6.01
C GLU A 400 -24.30 -12.21 -5.26
N LEU A 401 -25.05 -11.19 -5.70
CA LEU A 401 -25.11 -9.89 -5.06
C LEU A 401 -25.74 -9.98 -3.66
N GLU A 402 -26.72 -10.86 -3.46
CA GLU A 402 -27.32 -11.14 -2.15
C GLU A 402 -26.31 -11.79 -1.19
N VAL A 403 -25.56 -12.79 -1.67
CA VAL A 403 -24.47 -13.42 -0.91
C VAL A 403 -23.41 -12.38 -0.52
N LEU A 404 -23.01 -11.51 -1.46
CA LEU A 404 -22.05 -10.43 -1.21
C LEU A 404 -22.59 -9.40 -0.20
N ALA A 405 -23.85 -8.97 -0.35
CA ALA A 405 -24.48 -8.01 0.55
C ALA A 405 -24.60 -8.56 1.98
N LYS A 406 -24.97 -9.84 2.12
CA LYS A 406 -25.03 -10.56 3.40
C LYS A 406 -23.63 -10.64 4.04
N PHE A 407 -22.60 -10.93 3.25
CA PHE A 407 -21.21 -10.92 3.72
C PHE A 407 -20.75 -9.53 4.20
N MET A 408 -21.15 -8.47 3.51
CA MET A 408 -20.82 -7.09 3.88
C MET A 408 -21.64 -6.52 5.04
N GLY A 409 -22.68 -7.23 5.50
CA GLY A 409 -23.56 -6.77 6.58
C GLY A 409 -24.44 -5.59 6.17
N HIS A 410 -24.87 -5.54 4.91
CA HIS A 410 -25.77 -4.54 4.34
C HIS A 410 -27.09 -5.19 3.91
N ASP A 411 -28.18 -4.43 3.99
CA ASP A 411 -29.42 -4.80 3.31
C ASP A 411 -29.23 -4.65 1.79
N ILE A 412 -29.65 -5.66 1.03
CA ILE A 412 -29.58 -5.69 -0.44
C ILE A 412 -30.23 -4.45 -1.07
N ARG A 413 -31.27 -3.91 -0.44
CA ARG A 413 -31.92 -2.66 -0.90
C ARG A 413 -31.00 -1.45 -0.76
N THR A 414 -30.20 -1.40 0.30
CA THR A 414 -29.17 -0.36 0.49
C THR A 414 -28.04 -0.54 -0.51
N HIS A 415 -27.67 -1.78 -0.83
CA HIS A 415 -26.66 -2.06 -1.84
C HIS A 415 -27.13 -1.67 -3.25
N ARG A 416 -28.42 -1.88 -3.57
CA ARG A 416 -29.04 -1.47 -4.85
C ARG A 416 -29.17 0.05 -4.98
N ALA A 417 -29.57 0.74 -3.91
CA ALA A 417 -29.86 2.17 -3.95
C ALA A 417 -28.62 3.09 -3.94
N TYR A 418 -27.56 2.72 -3.23
CA TYR A 418 -26.40 3.61 -3.03
C TYR A 418 -25.27 3.45 -4.05
N TYR A 419 -25.27 2.36 -4.82
CA TYR A 419 -24.09 1.99 -5.58
C TYR A 419 -24.29 1.90 -7.08
N ARG A 420 -25.52 1.87 -7.64
CA ARG A 420 -25.73 1.82 -9.10
C ARG A 420 -25.02 2.98 -9.80
N LEU A 421 -24.10 2.68 -10.71
CA LEU A 421 -23.68 3.60 -11.79
C LEU A 421 -24.91 4.09 -12.55
N PRO A 422 -24.86 5.27 -13.21
CA PRO A 422 -25.95 5.76 -14.03
C PRO A 422 -26.41 4.67 -15.00
N ASP A 423 -27.66 4.25 -14.80
CA ASP A 423 -28.33 3.19 -15.55
C ASP A 423 -28.35 3.51 -17.07
N GLU A 424 -28.20 4.78 -17.44
CA GLU A 424 -28.33 5.33 -18.80
C GLU A 424 -27.35 4.73 -19.82
N THR A 425 -26.04 4.71 -19.56
CA THR A 425 -25.06 4.18 -20.52
C THR A 425 -25.22 2.67 -20.73
N MET A 426 -25.58 1.95 -19.66
CA MET A 426 -25.78 0.51 -19.68
C MET A 426 -27.11 0.11 -20.31
N GLN A 427 -28.17 0.88 -20.05
CA GLN A 427 -29.47 0.73 -20.69
C GLN A 427 -29.36 1.05 -22.17
N LEU A 428 -28.63 2.11 -22.55
CA LEU A 428 -28.35 2.44 -23.95
C LEU A 428 -27.62 1.28 -24.63
N ALA A 429 -26.48 0.82 -24.12
CA ALA A 429 -25.74 -0.29 -24.74
C ALA A 429 -26.58 -1.58 -24.87
N LYS A 430 -27.39 -1.92 -23.86
CA LYS A 430 -28.27 -3.09 -23.89
C LYS A 430 -29.46 -2.91 -24.84
N MET A 431 -30.07 -1.73 -24.87
CA MET A 431 -31.16 -1.42 -25.79
C MET A 431 -30.67 -1.33 -27.23
N THR A 432 -29.56 -0.65 -27.50
CA THR A 432 -28.95 -0.58 -28.84
C THR A 432 -28.63 -1.99 -29.34
N LYS A 433 -28.03 -2.85 -28.50
CA LYS A 433 -27.77 -4.25 -28.84
C LYS A 433 -29.06 -5.03 -29.13
N PHE A 434 -30.13 -4.79 -28.37
CA PHE A 434 -31.43 -5.43 -28.59
C PHE A 434 -32.10 -4.94 -29.90
N LEU A 435 -32.08 -3.64 -30.14
CA LEU A 435 -32.64 -3.00 -31.34
C LEU A 435 -31.90 -3.43 -32.61
N LEU A 436 -30.56 -3.48 -32.59
CA LEU A 436 -29.75 -3.98 -33.71
C LEU A 436 -30.00 -5.45 -34.04
N ASN A 437 -30.42 -6.27 -33.07
CA ASN A 437 -30.80 -7.66 -33.35
C ASN A 437 -32.22 -7.76 -33.92
N LEU A 438 -33.12 -6.84 -33.57
CA LEU A 438 -34.48 -6.77 -34.15
C LEU A 438 -34.48 -6.32 -35.61
N GLU A 439 -33.47 -5.55 -36.02
CA GLU A 439 -33.34 -5.03 -37.38
C GLU A 439 -32.87 -6.10 -38.39
N LYS A 440 -32.32 -7.23 -37.90
CA LYS A 440 -31.92 -8.37 -38.75
C LYS A 440 -33.14 -9.14 -39.27
N PRO A 441 -33.29 -9.32 -40.60
CA PRO A 441 -34.41 -10.06 -41.17
C PRO A 441 -34.45 -11.51 -40.65
N GLY A 442 -35.60 -11.94 -40.12
CA GLY A 442 -35.81 -13.31 -39.63
C GLY A 442 -35.41 -13.58 -38.17
N SER A 443 -34.93 -12.57 -37.42
CA SER A 443 -34.43 -12.75 -36.04
C SER A 443 -35.52 -13.07 -34.99
N LEU A 444 -36.77 -12.66 -35.22
CA LEU A 444 -37.86 -12.82 -34.23
C LEU A 444 -38.11 -14.28 -33.79
N THR A 445 -37.90 -15.23 -34.71
CA THR A 445 -38.00 -16.68 -34.45
C THR A 445 -36.81 -17.23 -33.67
N GLU A 446 -35.62 -16.64 -33.82
CA GLU A 446 -34.40 -17.03 -33.08
C GLU A 446 -34.33 -16.44 -31.66
N MET A 447 -35.10 -15.37 -31.40
CA MET A 447 -35.19 -14.68 -30.12
C MET A 447 -36.16 -15.32 -29.13
N LYS A 448 -37.01 -16.25 -29.57
CA LYS A 448 -38.01 -16.89 -28.71
C LYS A 448 -37.32 -17.84 -27.71
N GLY A 449 -37.21 -17.40 -26.46
CA GLY A 449 -36.72 -18.20 -25.33
C GLY A 449 -35.24 -18.00 -24.95
N LYS A 450 -34.51 -17.08 -25.59
CA LYS A 450 -33.12 -16.75 -25.22
C LYS A 450 -33.06 -15.56 -24.26
N SER A 451 -32.18 -15.61 -23.26
CA SER A 451 -31.94 -14.50 -22.33
C SER A 451 -31.15 -13.39 -23.01
N TRP A 452 -31.35 -12.14 -22.58
CA TRP A 452 -30.65 -10.96 -23.12
C TRP A 452 -29.12 -11.03 -23.02
N LYS A 453 -28.59 -11.86 -22.10
CA LYS A 453 -27.15 -12.07 -21.94
C LYS A 453 -26.52 -12.90 -23.08
N ASP A 454 -27.31 -13.76 -23.73
CA ASP A 454 -26.82 -14.73 -24.72
C ASP A 454 -26.89 -14.22 -26.16
N MET A 455 -27.39 -12.99 -26.36
CA MET A 455 -27.52 -12.38 -27.68
C MET A 455 -26.13 -11.88 -28.13
N GLN A 456 -25.52 -12.49 -29.14
CA GLN A 456 -24.28 -11.99 -29.75
C GLN A 456 -24.59 -11.12 -30.95
N VAL A 457 -24.11 -9.87 -30.94
CA VAL A 457 -24.06 -9.04 -32.16
C VAL A 457 -22.70 -9.30 -32.78
N SER A 458 -22.68 -9.80 -34.01
CA SER A 458 -21.48 -9.92 -34.83
C SER A 458 -20.87 -8.52 -35.02
N ALA A 459 -19.63 -8.33 -34.57
CA ALA A 459 -18.91 -7.04 -34.60
C ALA A 459 -18.43 -6.61 -36.00
N ASN A 460 -19.17 -6.97 -37.06
CA ASN A 460 -18.70 -6.88 -38.44
C ASN A 460 -19.54 -5.96 -39.34
N GLU A 461 -20.33 -5.06 -38.77
CA GLU A 461 -20.80 -3.88 -39.50
C GLU A 461 -19.88 -2.72 -39.15
N GLU A 462 -19.03 -2.36 -40.11
CA GLU A 462 -18.21 -1.17 -40.08
C GLU A 462 -19.11 0.05 -39.91
N VAL A 463 -18.94 0.77 -38.81
CA VAL A 463 -19.46 2.13 -38.69
C VAL A 463 -18.65 2.96 -39.66
N VAL A 464 -19.23 3.28 -40.81
CA VAL A 464 -18.65 4.25 -41.75
C VAL A 464 -18.72 5.61 -41.06
N GLU A 465 -17.59 6.09 -40.56
CA GLU A 465 -17.41 7.49 -40.22
C GLU A 465 -17.33 8.26 -41.55
N ASP A 466 -18.41 8.98 -41.89
CA ASP A 466 -18.46 9.85 -43.04
C ASP A 466 -17.59 11.10 -42.79
N PRO A 467 -16.56 11.38 -43.62
CA PRO A 467 -15.72 12.55 -43.46
C PRO A 467 -16.23 13.68 -44.35
N GLY A 468 -17.10 14.54 -43.83
CA GLY A 468 -17.43 15.80 -44.51
C GLY A 468 -18.72 16.45 -44.07
N ASP A 469 -18.64 17.32 -43.07
CA ASP A 469 -19.10 18.71 -43.25
C ASP A 469 -18.59 19.59 -42.11
N ALA A 470 -17.56 20.36 -42.43
CA ALA A 470 -17.20 21.55 -41.70
C ALA A 470 -17.89 22.72 -42.40
N ASP A 471 -18.93 23.28 -41.78
CA ASP A 471 -19.00 24.72 -41.47
C ASP A 471 -20.31 25.04 -40.71
N SER A 472 -20.19 25.51 -39.48
CA SER A 472 -20.80 26.77 -39.03
C SER A 472 -20.54 26.96 -37.55
N ASN A 473 -19.74 28.00 -37.28
CA ASN A 473 -19.58 28.60 -35.97
C ASN A 473 -20.95 28.88 -35.32
N ASP A 474 -21.11 28.47 -34.06
CA ASP A 474 -21.73 29.38 -33.09
C ASP A 474 -21.09 29.20 -31.72
N GLU A 475 -20.75 30.33 -31.12
CA GLU A 475 -20.01 30.46 -29.88
C GLU A 475 -20.86 29.97 -28.69
N CYS A 476 -20.29 29.17 -27.79
CA CYS A 476 -20.74 29.23 -26.39
C CYS A 476 -19.62 28.86 -25.42
N SER A 477 -19.43 29.76 -24.47
CA SER A 477 -18.39 29.85 -23.46
C SER A 477 -18.29 28.65 -22.54
N ASP A 478 -17.04 28.34 -22.23
CA ASP A 478 -16.50 27.61 -21.09
C ASP A 478 -17.29 27.88 -19.79
N ALA A 479 -17.83 26.80 -19.19
CA ALA A 479 -18.29 26.77 -17.81
C ALA A 479 -18.26 25.33 -17.31
N ASP A 480 -17.17 24.99 -16.63
CA ASP A 480 -17.01 23.79 -15.81
C ASP A 480 -18.19 23.60 -14.85
N VAL A 481 -19.01 22.57 -15.08
CA VAL A 481 -19.96 22.07 -14.08
C VAL A 481 -19.28 20.94 -13.32
N GLU A 482 -18.55 21.32 -12.27
CA GLU A 482 -18.17 20.40 -11.19
C GLU A 482 -19.44 19.99 -10.41
N ASP A 483 -19.97 18.80 -10.68
CA ASP A 483 -21.05 18.23 -9.88
C ASP A 483 -20.48 17.63 -8.58
N ASN A 484 -20.28 18.50 -7.59
CA ASN A 484 -19.66 18.21 -6.31
C ASN A 484 -20.70 17.81 -5.26
N ALA A 485 -21.17 16.55 -5.28
CA ALA A 485 -22.01 15.99 -4.22
C ALA A 485 -21.17 15.63 -2.97
N ALA A 486 -20.88 16.66 -2.16
CA ALA A 486 -20.08 16.58 -0.95
C ALA A 486 -20.66 15.67 0.15
N ALA A 487 -19.74 14.97 0.80
CA ALA A 487 -19.92 14.15 1.97
C ALA A 487 -20.44 14.96 3.19
N GLN A 488 -21.41 14.39 3.92
CA GLN A 488 -21.68 14.79 5.30
C GLN A 488 -20.88 13.89 6.24
N GLU A 489 -19.81 14.46 6.80
CA GLU A 489 -19.16 13.97 8.02
C GLU A 489 -20.12 14.09 9.20
N LEU A 490 -20.31 13.00 9.93
CA LEU A 490 -20.87 13.03 11.28
C LEU A 490 -19.74 12.70 12.25
N GLN A 491 -19.28 13.74 12.94
CA GLN A 491 -18.40 13.67 14.10
C GLN A 491 -19.10 12.91 15.25
N GLU A 492 -18.43 11.91 15.81
CA GLU A 492 -18.79 11.30 17.09
C GLU A 492 -18.39 12.26 18.22
N PRO A 493 -19.27 12.66 19.15
CA PRO A 493 -18.88 13.46 20.30
C PRO A 493 -18.30 12.58 21.41
N GLU A 494 -17.21 13.09 22.01
CA GLU A 494 -16.62 12.63 23.26
C GLU A 494 -17.48 13.01 24.48
N ALA A 495 -17.48 12.17 25.51
CA ALA A 495 -17.59 12.49 26.94
C ALA A 495 -17.30 11.19 27.72
N MET A 496 -16.23 11.05 28.51
CA MET A 496 -15.93 11.67 29.82
C MET A 496 -16.99 11.40 30.91
N LEU A 497 -16.57 10.49 31.80
CA LEU A 497 -16.86 10.22 33.21
C LEU A 497 -17.83 11.15 33.96
N GLU A 498 -18.72 10.56 34.76
CA GLU A 498 -18.78 10.78 36.22
C GLU A 498 -19.66 9.74 36.93
N GLU A 499 -19.30 9.50 38.20
CA GLU A 499 -19.83 8.55 39.18
C GLU A 499 -21.19 8.98 39.75
N THR A 500 -21.97 8.02 40.27
CA THR A 500 -22.42 7.94 41.69
C THR A 500 -23.55 6.93 41.89
N ASP A 501 -23.66 6.52 43.15
CA ASP A 501 -24.11 5.27 43.74
C ASP A 501 -25.62 5.06 43.93
N ASP A 502 -25.91 3.77 44.16
CA ASP A 502 -26.88 3.18 45.10
C ASP A 502 -28.42 3.18 44.92
N ASN A 503 -28.87 1.93 44.72
CA ASN A 503 -29.81 1.16 45.56
C ASN A 503 -31.33 1.38 45.40
N ALA A 504 -32.01 0.36 44.86
CA ALA A 504 -33.08 -0.37 45.57
C ALA A 504 -33.63 -1.54 44.74
N SER A 505 -33.53 -2.73 45.34
CA SER A 505 -34.06 -4.02 44.93
C SER A 505 -35.58 -4.05 44.70
N LYS A 506 -36.04 -4.75 43.64
CA LYS A 506 -37.25 -5.59 43.73
C LYS A 506 -37.23 -6.77 42.77
N VAL A 507 -37.65 -7.91 43.32
CA VAL A 507 -37.51 -9.29 42.85
C VAL A 507 -38.67 -9.70 41.92
N ARG A 508 -38.31 -10.41 40.83
CA ARG A 508 -38.99 -11.54 40.13
C ARG A 508 -40.44 -11.41 39.64
N SER A 509 -40.62 -11.61 38.33
CA SER A 509 -41.52 -12.66 37.79
C SER A 509 -41.34 -12.85 36.28
N THR A 510 -41.16 -14.12 35.90
CA THR A 510 -41.31 -14.69 34.56
C THR A 510 -42.67 -14.39 33.95
N THR A 511 -42.73 -14.01 32.67
CA THR A 511 -43.82 -14.38 31.75
C THR A 511 -43.44 -14.16 30.28
N SER A 512 -43.79 -15.18 29.50
CA SER A 512 -43.97 -15.32 28.07
C SER A 512 -44.10 -14.07 27.17
N SER A 513 -43.36 -14.14 26.06
CA SER A 513 -43.70 -13.72 24.69
C SER A 513 -44.99 -12.89 24.51
N SER A 514 -44.83 -11.64 24.07
CA SER A 514 -45.79 -10.91 23.24
C SER A 514 -45.07 -9.80 22.48
N ASN A 515 -45.12 -9.89 21.15
CA ASN A 515 -44.61 -8.91 20.19
C ASN A 515 -45.16 -7.50 20.46
N VAL A 516 -44.29 -6.52 20.71
CA VAL A 516 -44.60 -5.09 20.57
C VAL A 516 -43.79 -4.53 19.39
N PRO A 517 -44.42 -4.06 18.30
CA PRO A 517 -43.70 -3.42 17.21
C PRO A 517 -43.19 -2.05 17.66
N GLN A 518 -41.87 -1.86 17.63
CA GLN A 518 -41.26 -0.55 17.87
C GLN A 518 -41.64 0.44 16.76
N LYS A 519 -42.31 1.54 17.15
CA LYS A 519 -42.67 2.64 16.26
C LYS A 519 -41.44 3.24 15.59
N THR A 520 -41.35 3.15 14.27
CA THR A 520 -40.48 4.00 13.46
C THR A 520 -41.06 5.42 13.47
N THR A 521 -40.37 6.39 14.08
CA THR A 521 -40.80 7.79 14.02
C THR A 521 -40.61 8.30 12.59
N LYS A 522 -41.69 8.40 11.80
CA LYS A 522 -41.70 9.08 10.50
C LYS A 522 -41.19 10.51 10.68
N ARG A 523 -40.22 10.96 9.87
CA ARG A 523 -39.77 12.36 9.85
C ARG A 523 -40.96 13.24 9.48
N LYS A 524 -41.45 14.05 10.43
CA LYS A 524 -42.58 14.97 10.22
C LYS A 524 -42.08 16.24 9.52
N ALA A 525 -42.54 16.50 8.30
CA ALA A 525 -42.22 17.70 7.52
C ALA A 525 -42.64 18.98 8.28
N TRP A 526 -41.94 20.10 8.06
CA TRP A 526 -42.25 21.38 8.70
C TRP A 526 -43.44 22.05 8.02
N SER A 527 -44.46 22.42 8.78
CA SER A 527 -45.59 23.23 8.28
C SER A 527 -45.13 24.65 7.91
N THR A 528 -45.88 25.34 7.05
CA THR A 528 -45.67 26.77 6.75
C THR A 528 -45.75 27.60 8.03
N ASP A 529 -46.74 27.34 8.88
CA ASP A 529 -46.96 28.08 10.13
C ASP A 529 -45.84 27.84 11.15
N GLU A 530 -45.28 26.62 11.18
CA GLU A 530 -44.13 26.30 12.03
C GLU A 530 -42.87 27.04 11.58
N ARG A 531 -42.65 27.15 10.25
CA ARG A 531 -41.51 27.87 9.67
C ARG A 531 -41.62 29.37 9.89
N ASP A 532 -42.81 29.93 9.71
CA ASP A 532 -43.06 31.36 9.88
C ASP A 532 -42.92 31.78 11.34
N ALA A 533 -43.40 30.97 12.29
CA ALA A 533 -43.19 31.21 13.72
C ALA A 533 -41.70 31.22 14.10
N ILE A 534 -40.90 30.28 13.57
CA ILE A 534 -39.46 30.24 13.82
C ILE A 534 -38.75 31.43 13.18
N MET A 535 -39.09 31.77 11.94
CA MET A 535 -38.48 32.90 11.23
C MET A 535 -38.86 34.25 11.87
N LYS A 536 -40.09 34.40 12.37
CA LYS A 536 -40.53 35.61 13.09
C LYS A 536 -39.68 35.91 14.32
N HIS A 537 -39.30 34.90 15.10
CA HIS A 537 -38.55 35.09 16.35
C HIS A 537 -37.03 34.97 16.20
N PHE A 538 -36.53 34.11 15.30
CA PHE A 538 -35.11 33.78 15.20
C PHE A 538 -34.43 34.31 13.92
N SER A 539 -35.15 34.99 13.02
CA SER A 539 -34.54 35.59 11.81
C SER A 539 -33.34 36.48 12.12
N GLY A 540 -33.42 37.35 13.12
CA GLY A 540 -32.31 38.22 13.51
C GLY A 540 -31.05 37.47 13.97
N LEU A 541 -31.20 36.30 14.62
CA LEU A 541 -30.08 35.45 15.04
C LEU A 541 -29.51 34.63 13.88
N ILE A 542 -30.38 34.13 13.00
CA ILE A 542 -30.01 33.41 11.78
C ILE A 542 -29.25 34.35 10.82
N LEU A 543 -29.67 35.61 10.69
CA LEU A 543 -28.96 36.61 9.89
C LEU A 543 -27.55 36.94 10.43
N ARG A 544 -27.36 36.81 11.74
CA ARG A 544 -26.07 37.05 12.45
C ARG A 544 -25.24 35.78 12.65
N ASN A 545 -25.62 34.66 12.02
CA ASN A 545 -24.96 33.35 12.16
C ASN A 545 -24.80 32.85 13.62
N LYS A 546 -25.72 33.22 14.52
CA LYS A 546 -25.72 32.77 15.92
C LYS A 546 -26.87 31.80 16.17
N LEU A 547 -26.56 30.71 16.89
CA LEU A 547 -27.57 29.72 17.28
C LEU A 547 -28.30 30.16 18.55
N PRO A 548 -29.65 30.01 18.59
CA PRO A 548 -30.42 30.35 19.77
C PRO A 548 -30.11 29.44 20.98
N GLY A 549 -30.15 30.02 22.17
CA GLY A 549 -29.95 29.33 23.44
C GLY A 549 -31.14 28.43 23.81
N LYS A 550 -30.92 27.42 24.66
CA LYS A 550 -31.99 26.50 25.09
C LYS A 550 -33.16 27.25 25.76
N THR A 551 -32.85 28.19 26.64
CA THR A 551 -33.81 29.00 27.39
C THR A 551 -34.63 29.94 26.49
N GLU A 552 -34.01 30.49 25.46
CA GLU A 552 -34.68 31.35 24.46
C GLU A 552 -35.68 30.54 23.62
N ILE A 553 -35.31 29.32 23.21
CA ILE A 553 -36.17 28.43 22.45
C ILE A 553 -37.36 27.98 23.29
N GLU A 554 -37.13 27.61 24.55
CA GLU A 554 -38.20 27.19 25.46
C GLU A 554 -39.18 28.34 25.76
N SER A 555 -38.69 29.59 25.87
CA SER A 555 -39.56 30.78 26.01
C SER A 555 -40.45 31.02 24.79
N VAL A 556 -39.92 30.83 23.57
CA VAL A 556 -40.70 30.97 22.33
C VAL A 556 -41.68 29.81 22.14
N MET A 557 -41.31 28.60 22.57
CA MET A 557 -42.21 27.45 22.55
C MET A 557 -43.44 27.68 23.43
N VAL A 558 -43.30 28.33 24.59
CA VAL A 558 -44.46 28.66 25.46
C VAL A 558 -45.36 29.73 24.83
N LYS A 559 -44.78 30.67 24.07
CA LYS A 559 -45.51 31.78 23.44
C LYS A 559 -46.28 31.36 22.18
N GLU A 560 -45.73 30.45 21.38
CA GLU A 560 -46.30 30.06 20.07
C GLU A 560 -46.88 28.63 20.11
N LYS A 561 -48.21 28.55 20.01
CA LYS A 561 -48.97 27.28 20.08
C LYS A 561 -48.60 26.29 18.97
N SER A 562 -48.17 26.79 17.80
CA SER A 562 -47.76 25.99 16.64
C SER A 562 -46.49 25.16 16.87
N LEU A 563 -45.62 25.58 17.78
CA LEU A 563 -44.31 24.94 18.03
C LEU A 563 -44.33 23.89 19.14
N HIS A 564 -45.45 23.74 19.87
CA HIS A 564 -45.61 22.76 20.94
C HIS A 564 -45.51 21.31 20.46
N SER A 565 -45.70 21.06 19.16
CA SER A 565 -45.59 19.70 18.58
C SER A 565 -44.14 19.25 18.33
N ARG A 566 -43.14 20.11 18.60
CA ARG A 566 -41.71 19.87 18.33
C ARG A 566 -40.88 20.03 19.61
N SER A 567 -39.73 19.35 19.68
CA SER A 567 -38.78 19.54 20.79
C SER A 567 -37.89 20.76 20.53
N TRP A 568 -37.38 21.38 21.60
CA TRP A 568 -36.42 22.50 21.50
C TRP A 568 -35.20 22.15 20.64
N ARG A 569 -34.80 20.87 20.63
CA ARG A 569 -33.68 20.34 19.84
C ARG A 569 -33.99 20.39 18.34
N ASN A 570 -35.22 20.04 17.95
CA ASN A 570 -35.66 20.11 16.55
C ASN A 570 -35.67 21.56 16.03
N ILE A 571 -36.08 22.51 16.87
CA ILE A 571 -36.10 23.95 16.51
C ILE A 571 -34.67 24.49 16.40
N LYS A 572 -33.76 24.08 17.30
CA LYS A 572 -32.34 24.42 17.22
C LYS A 572 -31.68 23.88 15.95
N ASP A 573 -31.99 22.64 15.58
CA ASP A 573 -31.49 22.01 14.36
C ASP A 573 -32.04 22.67 13.10
N PHE A 574 -33.30 23.12 13.11
CA PHE A 574 -33.86 23.93 12.03
C PHE A 574 -33.10 25.24 11.84
N CYS A 575 -32.85 25.99 12.92
CA CYS A 575 -32.08 27.24 12.86
C CYS A 575 -30.64 27.00 12.34
N ARG A 576 -30.00 25.90 12.77
CA ARG A 576 -28.66 25.51 12.25
C ARG A 576 -28.70 25.24 10.75
N ASN A 577 -29.70 24.50 10.28
CA ASN A 577 -29.84 24.17 8.86
C ASN A 577 -30.14 25.42 8.01
N CYS A 578 -30.90 26.38 8.53
CA CYS A 578 -31.13 27.67 7.86
C CYS A 578 -29.84 28.50 7.72
N ILE A 579 -29.00 28.56 8.76
CA ILE A 579 -27.70 29.24 8.70
C ILE A 579 -26.78 28.59 7.66
N VAL A 580 -26.67 27.25 7.69
CA VAL A 580 -25.85 26.49 6.73
C VAL A 580 -26.36 26.65 5.29
N SER A 581 -27.68 26.62 5.09
CA SER A 581 -28.27 26.83 3.76
C SER A 581 -28.03 28.24 3.23
N LYS A 582 -28.02 29.27 4.09
CA LYS A 582 -27.73 30.65 3.69
C LYS A 582 -26.24 30.83 3.33
N SER A 583 -25.34 30.24 4.10
CA SER A 583 -23.89 30.26 3.81
C SER A 583 -23.54 29.61 2.46
N ARG A 584 -24.35 28.65 2.00
CA ARG A 584 -24.18 27.96 0.71
C ARG A 584 -24.74 28.71 -0.50
N LYS A 585 -25.52 29.79 -0.29
CA LYS A 585 -26.09 30.62 -1.37
C LYS A 585 -25.31 31.93 -1.59
N LEU A 586 -24.33 32.22 -0.72
CA LEU A 586 -23.48 33.41 -0.74
C LEU A 586 -22.07 33.12 -1.28
N HIS A 587 -21.76 31.83 -1.48
CA HIS A 587 -20.74 31.32 -2.38
C HIS A 587 -21.45 30.79 -3.62
#